data_AF-A0A524PFW7-F1
#
_entry.id   AF-A0A524PFW7-F1
#
_cell.length_a   1.000
_cell.length_b   1.000
_cell.length_c   1.000
_cell.angle_alpha   90.00
_cell.angle_beta   90.00
_cell.angle_gamma   90.00
#
_symmetry.space_group_name_H-M   'P 1'
#
loop_
_entity.id
_entity.type
_entity.pdbx_description
1 polymer ?
#
loop_
_entity_poly.entity_id
_entity_poly.type
_entity_poly.pdbx_seq_one_letter_code
_entity_poly.pdbx_strand_id
1 'polypeptide(L)'
;MRDFSAIAEFYLLAGKDGTRRIAHTLPREADPAIMRGMFKHLLRAMRPRQWIKNLLIFSALLFDQQLFSIGPFLRIFEGFLLLCLAASGVYLINDIVDAEQDRQHPK
;
A
#
# COMPACT_ATOMS: atom_id res chain seq x y z
N MET A 1 4.47 -24.05 2.64
CA MET A 1 4.14 -24.18 1.20
C MET A 1 2.80 -24.89 1.11
N ARG A 2 1.71 -24.14 0.91
CA ARG A 2 0.37 -24.75 0.75
C ARG A 2 0.31 -25.35 -0.65
N ASP A 3 0.01 -26.64 -0.69
CA ASP A 3 0.12 -27.51 -1.84
C ASP A 3 -0.84 -27.06 -2.97
N PHE A 4 -0.28 -26.71 -4.13
CA PHE A 4 -1.04 -26.31 -5.32
C PHE A 4 -1.80 -27.48 -5.96
N SER A 5 -1.45 -28.74 -5.61
CA SER A 5 -2.09 -29.93 -6.15
C SER A 5 -3.56 -30.04 -5.74
N ALA A 6 -3.89 -29.66 -4.50
CA ALA A 6 -5.25 -29.72 -3.95
C ALA A 6 -6.23 -28.79 -4.69
N ILE A 7 -5.73 -27.66 -5.22
CA ILE A 7 -6.56 -26.72 -5.99
C ILE A 7 -6.84 -27.30 -7.38
N ALA A 8 -5.85 -27.90 -8.03
CA ALA A 8 -6.01 -28.49 -9.36
C ALA A 8 -6.94 -29.71 -9.36
N GLU A 9 -6.85 -30.56 -8.33
CA GLU A 9 -7.73 -31.74 -8.15
C GLU A 9 -9.19 -31.34 -7.94
N PHE A 10 -9.43 -30.24 -7.21
CA PHE A 10 -10.76 -29.69 -6.99
C PHE A 10 -11.41 -29.13 -8.27
N TYR A 11 -10.62 -28.46 -9.13
CA TYR A 11 -11.09 -27.97 -10.43
C TYR A 11 -11.41 -29.10 -11.42
N LEU A 12 -10.72 -30.25 -11.32
CA LEU A 12 -10.98 -31.42 -12.15
C LEU A 12 -12.22 -32.21 -11.70
N LEU A 13 -12.51 -32.26 -10.39
CA LEU A 13 -13.71 -32.92 -9.83
C LEU A 13 -14.99 -32.09 -9.99
N ALA A 14 -14.89 -30.75 -9.94
CA ALA A 14 -16.00 -29.85 -10.15
C ALA A 14 -16.22 -29.59 -11.66
N GLY A 15 -16.91 -30.51 -12.34
CA GLY A 15 -17.36 -30.31 -13.73
C GLY A 15 -18.05 -28.96 -13.95
N LYS A 16 -18.06 -28.48 -15.19
CA LYS A 16 -18.38 -27.09 -15.64
C LYS A 16 -19.63 -26.43 -15.02
N ASP A 17 -20.60 -27.20 -14.54
CA ASP A 17 -21.83 -26.70 -13.90
C ASP A 17 -21.72 -26.50 -12.37
N GLY A 18 -20.80 -27.21 -11.70
CA GLY A 18 -20.52 -27.04 -10.27
C GLY A 18 -19.79 -25.73 -9.97
N THR A 19 -19.00 -25.24 -10.93
CA THR A 19 -18.13 -24.05 -10.81
C THR A 19 -18.91 -22.77 -10.50
N ARG A 20 -20.15 -22.63 -11.00
CA ARG A 20 -21.00 -21.45 -10.73
C ARG A 20 -21.58 -21.42 -9.31
N ARG A 21 -21.80 -22.59 -8.71
CA ARG A 21 -22.36 -22.71 -7.35
C ARG A 21 -21.32 -22.59 -6.24
N ILE A 22 -20.03 -22.62 -6.53
CA ILE A 22 -18.96 -22.48 -5.51
C ILE A 22 -18.19 -21.16 -5.64
N ALA A 23 -18.39 -20.40 -6.72
CA ALA A 23 -17.76 -19.09 -6.90
C ALA A 23 -18.13 -18.07 -5.81
N HIS A 24 -19.28 -18.22 -5.15
CA HIS A 24 -19.67 -17.37 -4.02
C HIS A 24 -19.01 -17.77 -2.69
N THR A 25 -18.39 -18.95 -2.62
CA THR A 25 -17.72 -19.50 -1.43
C THR A 25 -16.19 -19.43 -1.55
N LEU A 26 -15.65 -19.14 -2.75
CA LEU A 26 -14.23 -18.88 -2.91
C LEU A 26 -13.86 -17.60 -2.15
N PRO A 27 -12.72 -17.56 -1.43
CA PRO A 27 -12.25 -16.36 -0.77
C PRO A 27 -12.14 -15.25 -1.82
N ARG A 28 -12.95 -14.19 -1.66
CA ARG A 28 -12.98 -12.99 -2.52
C ARG A 28 -11.64 -12.22 -2.51
N GLU A 29 -10.63 -12.76 -1.85
CA GLU A 29 -9.33 -12.17 -1.55
C GLU A 29 -8.36 -12.20 -2.74
N ALA A 30 -8.59 -13.08 -3.73
CA ALA A 30 -7.71 -13.22 -4.90
C ALA A 30 -8.22 -12.50 -6.16
N ASP A 31 -9.26 -11.66 -6.06
CA ASP A 31 -9.77 -10.91 -7.22
C ASP A 31 -8.76 -9.79 -7.61
N PRO A 32 -8.23 -9.77 -8.85
CA PRO A 32 -7.35 -8.71 -9.34
C PRO A 32 -7.97 -7.31 -9.22
N ALA A 33 -9.30 -7.19 -9.23
CA ALA A 33 -10.00 -5.93 -8.99
C ALA A 33 -9.86 -5.46 -7.53
N ILE A 34 -9.95 -6.39 -6.56
CA ILE A 34 -9.72 -6.10 -5.13
C ILE A 34 -8.27 -5.67 -4.93
N MET A 35 -7.29 -6.40 -5.48
CA MET A 35 -5.86 -6.07 -5.35
C MET A 35 -5.51 -4.68 -5.91
N ARG A 36 -6.05 -4.34 -7.09
CA ARG A 36 -5.90 -2.98 -7.68
C ARG A 36 -6.54 -1.92 -6.80
N GLY A 37 -7.71 -2.23 -6.21
CA GLY A 37 -8.35 -1.40 -5.21
C GLY A 37 -7.43 -1.18 -4.01
N MET A 38 -6.93 -2.25 -3.39
CA MET A 38 -6.07 -2.19 -2.20
C MET A 38 -4.84 -1.33 -2.41
N PHE A 39 -4.15 -1.48 -3.55
CA PHE A 39 -3.00 -0.64 -3.87
C PHE A 39 -3.36 0.84 -3.94
N LYS A 40 -4.48 1.19 -4.59
CA LYS A 40 -4.99 2.56 -4.65
C LYS A 40 -5.33 3.13 -3.26
N HIS A 41 -5.92 2.31 -2.39
CA HIS A 41 -6.24 2.71 -1.02
C HIS A 41 -4.97 2.91 -0.19
N LEU A 42 -3.97 2.03 -0.33
CA LEU A 42 -2.68 2.17 0.34
C LEU A 42 -1.94 3.44 -0.11
N LEU A 43 -1.87 3.71 -1.41
CA LEU A 43 -1.30 4.95 -1.93
C LEU A 43 -2.03 6.19 -1.40
N ARG A 44 -3.37 6.12 -1.26
CA ARG A 44 -4.16 7.22 -0.68
C ARG A 44 -3.89 7.38 0.83
N ALA A 45 -3.74 6.28 1.55
CA ALA A 45 -3.41 6.24 2.98
C ALA A 45 -2.02 6.83 3.28
N MET A 46 -1.07 6.70 2.34
CA MET A 46 0.24 7.36 2.45
C MET A 46 0.20 8.90 2.28
N ARG A 47 -0.98 9.48 1.97
CA ARG A 47 -1.22 10.93 1.87
C ARG A 47 -0.14 11.69 1.07
N PRO A 48 0.14 11.31 -0.19
CA PRO A 48 1.23 11.86 -1.01
C PRO A 48 1.18 13.39 -1.19
N ARG A 49 -0.01 14.01 -1.07
CA ARG A 49 -0.15 15.48 -1.05
C ARG A 49 0.65 16.14 0.08
N GLN A 50 0.93 15.44 1.17
CA GLN A 50 1.69 15.96 2.30
C GLN A 50 3.20 15.85 2.12
N TRP A 51 3.67 14.97 1.24
CA TRP A 51 5.09 14.79 0.93
C TRP A 51 5.72 16.05 0.34
N ILE A 52 4.91 16.99 -0.19
CA ILE A 52 5.41 18.27 -0.68
C ILE A 52 6.15 19.07 0.41
N LYS A 53 5.77 18.89 1.70
CA LYS A 53 6.46 19.51 2.84
C LYS A 53 7.87 18.95 3.02
N ASN A 54 8.07 17.69 2.65
CA ASN A 54 9.35 17.01 2.74
C ASN A 54 10.34 17.45 1.65
N LEU A 55 9.88 18.16 0.62
CA LEU A 55 10.77 18.69 -0.43
C LEU A 55 11.79 19.71 0.10
N LEU A 56 11.56 20.27 1.29
CA LEU A 56 12.52 21.15 1.95
C LEU A 56 13.90 20.50 2.14
N ILE A 57 14.01 19.16 2.22
CA ILE A 57 15.30 18.48 2.31
C ILE A 57 16.20 18.71 1.07
N PHE A 58 15.61 18.96 -0.11
CA PHE A 58 16.36 19.29 -1.33
C PHE A 58 16.97 20.69 -1.30
N SER A 59 16.54 21.56 -0.38
CA SER A 59 17.17 22.87 -0.21
C SER A 59 18.66 22.74 0.15
N ALA A 60 19.06 21.66 0.84
CA ALA A 60 20.46 21.37 1.12
C ALA A 60 21.31 21.31 -0.17
N LEU A 61 20.81 20.64 -1.22
CA LEU A 61 21.49 20.57 -2.52
C LEU A 61 21.48 21.90 -3.26
N LEU A 62 20.40 22.68 -3.11
CA LEU A 62 20.28 23.98 -3.74
C LEU A 62 21.34 24.95 -3.19
N PHE A 63 21.51 25.00 -1.86
CA PHE A 63 22.51 25.85 -1.21
C PHE A 63 23.94 25.35 -1.39
N ASP A 64 24.13 24.04 -1.52
CA ASP A 64 25.44 23.42 -1.80
C ASP A 64 25.79 23.43 -3.31
N GLN A 65 24.94 24.00 -4.17
CA GLN A 65 25.09 24.04 -5.64
C GLN A 65 25.27 22.66 -6.30
N GLN A 66 24.88 21.59 -5.61
CA GLN A 66 25.04 20.19 -6.06
C GLN A 66 23.73 19.58 -6.58
N LEU A 67 22.75 20.42 -6.93
CA LEU A 67 21.41 20.00 -7.37
C LEU A 67 21.45 19.02 -8.57
N PHE A 68 22.39 19.21 -9.49
CA PHE A 68 22.55 18.39 -10.69
C PHE A 68 23.64 17.30 -10.54
N SER A 69 24.26 17.19 -9.37
CA SER A 69 25.25 16.15 -9.08
C SER A 69 24.54 14.87 -8.67
N ILE A 70 24.68 13.81 -9.47
CA ILE A 70 23.97 12.53 -9.29
C ILE A 70 24.20 11.92 -7.91
N GLY A 71 25.43 11.87 -7.43
CA GLY A 71 25.76 11.24 -6.13
C GLY A 71 25.04 11.91 -4.94
N PRO A 72 25.25 13.22 -4.71
CA PRO A 72 24.55 13.99 -3.67
C PRO A 72 23.03 13.95 -3.82
N PHE A 73 22.54 14.05 -5.06
CA PHE A 73 21.11 13.98 -5.36
C PHE A 73 20.49 12.67 -4.89
N LEU A 74 21.11 11.53 -5.21
CA LEU A 74 20.62 10.22 -4.79
C LEU A 74 20.59 10.07 -3.26
N ARG A 75 21.62 10.55 -2.56
CA ARG A 75 21.65 10.51 -1.07
C ARG A 75 20.50 11.29 -0.44
N ILE A 76 20.23 12.50 -0.95
CA ILE A 76 19.12 13.32 -0.44
C ILE A 76 17.76 12.73 -0.87
N PHE A 77 17.68 12.12 -2.05
CA PHE A 77 16.48 11.44 -2.51
C PHE A 77 16.12 10.23 -1.64
N GLU A 78 17.10 9.42 -1.24
CA GLU A 78 16.92 8.34 -0.25
C GLU A 78 16.39 8.90 1.08
N GLY A 79 16.98 9.99 1.57
CA GLY A 79 16.50 10.70 2.76
C GLY A 79 15.07 11.21 2.63
N PHE A 80 14.72 11.77 1.47
CA PHE A 80 13.35 12.21 1.15
C PHE A 80 12.36 11.04 1.18
N LEU A 81 12.71 9.89 0.61
CA LEU A 81 11.86 8.69 0.66
C LEU A 81 11.67 8.20 2.10
N LEU A 82 12.72 8.15 2.91
CA LEU A 82 12.64 7.79 4.32
C LEU A 82 11.75 8.76 5.09
N LEU A 83 11.87 10.07 4.84
CA LEU A 83 11.04 11.09 5.49
C LEU A 83 9.56 10.96 5.09
N CYS A 84 9.28 10.65 3.83
CA CYS A 84 7.93 10.37 3.34
C CYS A 84 7.33 9.12 4.00
N LEU A 85 8.11 8.04 4.12
CA LEU A 85 7.67 6.81 4.78
C LEU A 85 7.44 7.03 6.28
N ALA A 86 8.34 7.72 6.97
CA ALA A 86 8.20 8.04 8.39
C ALA A 86 6.94 8.87 8.65
N ALA A 87 6.71 9.93 7.86
CA ALA A 87 5.50 10.74 7.94
C ALA A 87 4.23 9.90 7.66
N SER A 88 4.26 9.04 6.65
CA SER A 88 3.14 8.15 6.32
C SER A 88 2.86 7.15 7.44
N GLY A 89 3.89 6.63 8.10
CA GLY A 89 3.76 5.72 9.24
C GLY A 89 3.04 6.36 10.42
N VAL A 90 3.36 7.62 10.74
CA VAL A 90 2.65 8.38 11.79
C VAL A 90 1.16 8.50 11.46
N TYR A 91 0.81 8.81 10.21
CA TYR A 91 -0.60 8.88 9.80
C TYR A 91 -1.29 7.53 9.85
N LEU A 92 -0.62 6.45 9.46
CA LEU A 92 -1.19 5.12 9.52
C LEU A 92 -1.48 4.69 10.97
N ILE A 93 -0.58 5.01 11.89
CA ILE A 93 -0.79 4.76 13.33
C ILE A 93 -1.98 5.56 13.84
N ASN A 94 -2.07 6.85 13.48
CA ASN A 94 -3.21 7.68 13.86
C ASN A 94 -4.52 7.15 13.29
N ASP A 95 -4.54 6.76 12.01
CA ASP A 95 -5.72 6.20 11.36
C ASP A 95 -6.19 4.90 12.06
N ILE A 96 -5.28 4.10 12.64
CA ILE A 96 -5.62 2.90 13.44
C ILE A 96 -6.20 3.30 14.81
N VAL A 97 -5.56 4.25 15.50
CA VAL A 97 -6.01 4.71 16.82
C VAL A 97 -7.37 5.40 16.72
N ASP A 98 -7.55 6.25 15.72
CA ASP A 98 -8.80 6.97 15.45
C ASP A 98 -9.91 5.99 15.04
N ALA A 99 -9.60 4.93 14.28
CA ALA A 99 -10.59 3.91 13.92
C ALA A 99 -11.14 3.14 15.14
N GLU A 100 -10.31 2.92 16.17
CA GLU A 100 -10.77 2.31 17.43
C GLU A 100 -11.63 3.28 18.25
N GLN A 101 -11.30 4.58 18.25
CA GLN A 101 -12.10 5.60 18.93
C GLN A 101 -13.44 5.90 18.21
N ASP A 102 -13.46 5.88 16.88
CA ASP A 102 -14.67 6.04 16.06
C ASP A 102 -15.65 4.87 16.26
N ARG A 103 -15.15 3.66 16.56
CA ARG A 103 -15.97 2.50 16.90
C ARG A 103 -16.72 2.66 18.23
N GLN A 104 -16.20 3.48 19.14
CA GLN A 104 -16.79 3.69 20.46
C GLN A 104 -17.73 4.89 20.52
N HIS A 105 -17.80 5.72 19.48
CA HIS A 105 -18.78 6.80 19.41
C HIS A 105 -20.14 6.24 18.97
N PRO A 106 -21.16 6.24 19.85
CA PRO A 106 -22.52 5.96 19.45
C PRO A 106 -23.01 7.13 18.57
N LYS A 107 -23.65 6.82 17.45
CA LYS A 107 -24.49 7.81 16.75
C LYS A 107 -25.79 8.02 17.51
#